data_AF-A0A1I8BUI8-F1
#
_entry.id   AF-A0A1I8BUI8-F1
#
_cell.length_a   1.000
_cell.length_b   1.000
_cell.length_c   1.000
_cell.angle_alpha   90.00
_cell.angle_beta   90.00
_cell.angle_gamma   90.00
#
_symmetry.space_group_name_H-M   'P 1'
#
loop_
_entity.id
_entity.type
_entity.pdbx_description
1 polymer ?
#
loop_
_entity_poly.entity_id
_entity_poly.type
_entity_poly.pdbx_seq_one_letter_code
_entity_poly.pdbx_strand_id
1 'polypeptide(L)'
;MTSLPQRPLIYGTSGFRAKADEQLQLIVYRAAFYAAVRAKKLGKAVGMMITASHNPGCDNGLKLVDPSGRMLAMECEEELTKIANGTEEEFEKFKNEEIQRIKNIKEKDNLIPIIIIATDTRPSSSTLYEEAVKGIKLLGISVDIKYFEHHTTPQLHYIVKAINENKALDEYIQQFRRALAKSREFIKVEENKISSPLYLDCANGVGALWIEKYLENNGFICKNGLDTKEDENLNKENILVNLFNINTNNGELLNNGCGADFVKIKTCLPANFPTNLPIGTRCASFDGDADRLIYFYPNLDKENKNLISLLDGDHICAIFTKFINEQLNEAKSNGQLINLTFGVVQTAYANGNSTRYFTEKLVLNE
;
A
#
# COMPACT_ATOMS: atom_id res chain seq x y z
N MET A 1 32.87 -13.17 10.31
CA MET A 1 32.33 -13.10 11.68
C MET A 1 31.44 -11.87 11.75
N THR A 2 30.18 -12.01 11.34
CA THR A 2 29.18 -10.96 11.49
C THR A 2 28.57 -11.10 12.89
N SER A 3 28.74 -10.07 13.71
CA SER A 3 28.20 -10.00 15.07
C SER A 3 26.68 -10.18 15.06
N LEU A 4 26.16 -10.97 16.00
CA LEU A 4 24.72 -11.09 16.24
C LEU A 4 24.07 -9.69 16.37
N PRO A 5 22.83 -9.51 15.88
CA PRO A 5 22.16 -8.22 15.88
C PRO A 5 22.06 -7.59 17.28
N GLN A 6 22.32 -6.28 17.38
CA GLN A 6 22.28 -5.53 18.65
C GLN A 6 20.87 -5.47 19.29
N ARG A 7 19.83 -5.91 18.57
CA ARG A 7 18.49 -6.26 19.09
C ARG A 7 17.74 -7.07 18.02
N PRO A 8 17.05 -8.18 18.35
CA PRO A 8 16.31 -8.95 17.34
C PRO A 8 15.15 -8.13 16.74
N LEU A 9 14.93 -8.24 15.43
CA LEU A 9 13.79 -7.65 14.73
C LEU A 9 12.59 -8.61 14.78
N ILE A 10 11.41 -8.11 15.10
CA ILE A 10 10.19 -8.94 15.13
C ILE A 10 9.48 -8.82 13.79
N TYR A 11 9.09 -9.95 13.20
CA TYR A 11 8.17 -9.95 12.07
C TYR A 11 6.75 -9.80 12.63
N GLY A 12 6.14 -8.64 12.45
CA GLY A 12 4.74 -8.40 12.81
C GLY A 12 3.90 -8.04 11.58
N THR A 13 2.73 -7.43 11.82
CA THR A 13 1.79 -7.01 10.77
C THR A 13 2.43 -6.11 9.71
N SER A 14 3.49 -5.39 10.07
CA SER A 14 4.22 -4.48 9.18
C SER A 14 5.43 -5.09 8.47
N GLY A 15 5.69 -6.39 8.67
CA GLY A 15 6.92 -7.08 8.29
C GLY A 15 8.12 -6.69 9.17
N PHE A 16 9.33 -7.06 8.77
CA PHE A 16 10.56 -6.55 9.37
C PHE A 16 10.77 -5.10 8.94
N ARG A 17 11.15 -4.22 9.88
CA ARG A 17 11.52 -2.82 9.60
C ARG A 17 12.67 -2.39 10.50
N ALA A 18 13.67 -1.75 9.92
CA ALA A 18 14.83 -1.23 10.64
C ALA A 18 15.54 -0.17 9.78
N LYS A 19 16.61 0.41 10.33
CA LYS A 19 17.60 1.12 9.50
C LYS A 19 18.12 0.19 8.41
N ALA A 20 18.41 0.75 7.24
CA ALA A 20 18.93 -0.02 6.12
C ALA A 20 20.43 -0.32 6.27
N ASP A 21 20.78 -1.12 7.26
CA ASP A 21 22.14 -1.53 7.61
C ASP A 21 22.38 -3.03 7.36
N GLU A 22 23.55 -3.52 7.77
CA GLU A 22 23.96 -4.92 7.63
C GLU A 22 23.00 -5.90 8.35
N GLN A 23 22.39 -5.48 9.45
CA GLN A 23 21.42 -6.31 10.16
C GLN A 23 20.18 -6.52 9.29
N LEU A 24 19.63 -5.47 8.68
CA LEU A 24 18.48 -5.62 7.80
C LEU A 24 18.81 -6.43 6.55
N GLN A 25 20.01 -6.26 5.98
CA GLN A 25 20.50 -7.07 4.86
C GLN A 25 20.50 -8.58 5.18
N LEU A 26 21.04 -8.97 6.35
CA LEU A 26 21.04 -10.36 6.81
C LEU A 26 19.61 -10.90 7.01
N ILE A 27 18.72 -10.09 7.58
CA ILE A 27 17.32 -10.45 7.80
C ILE A 27 16.61 -10.68 6.46
N VAL A 28 16.81 -9.80 5.48
CA VAL A 28 16.24 -9.94 4.14
C VAL A 28 16.78 -11.20 3.44
N TYR A 29 18.08 -11.44 3.49
CA TYR A 29 18.71 -12.65 2.96
C TYR A 29 18.06 -13.94 3.51
N ARG A 30 17.91 -14.04 4.84
CA ARG A 30 17.32 -15.23 5.49
C ARG A 30 15.83 -15.36 5.23
N ALA A 31 15.09 -14.25 5.24
CA ALA A 31 13.66 -14.23 4.93
C ALA A 31 13.38 -14.59 3.47
N ALA A 32 14.27 -14.23 2.54
CA ALA A 32 14.16 -14.60 1.14
C ALA A 32 14.33 -16.11 0.91
N PHE A 33 15.27 -16.74 1.63
CA PHE A 33 15.37 -18.21 1.66
C PHE A 33 14.06 -18.84 2.16
N TYR A 34 13.50 -18.33 3.27
CA TYR A 34 12.22 -18.80 3.79
C TYR A 34 11.08 -18.66 2.76
N ALA A 35 11.00 -17.52 2.07
CA ALA A 35 10.01 -17.30 1.02
C ALA A 35 10.14 -18.30 -0.14
N ALA A 36 11.38 -18.62 -0.54
CA ALA A 36 11.66 -19.61 -1.58
C ALA A 36 11.24 -21.03 -1.17
N VAL A 37 11.55 -21.45 0.07
CA VAL A 37 11.07 -22.71 0.66
C VAL A 37 9.54 -22.75 0.66
N ARG A 38 8.90 -21.67 1.09
CA ARG A 38 7.43 -21.55 1.17
C ARG A 38 6.79 -21.67 -0.22
N ALA A 39 7.28 -20.95 -1.21
CA ALA A 39 6.81 -21.03 -2.59
C ALA A 39 6.92 -22.46 -3.14
N LYS A 40 8.04 -23.15 -2.86
CA LYS A 40 8.23 -24.55 -3.27
C LYS A 40 7.25 -25.50 -2.58
N LYS A 41 7.06 -25.38 -1.27
CA LYS A 41 6.13 -26.24 -0.51
C LYS A 41 4.68 -26.04 -0.94
N LEU A 42 4.28 -24.80 -1.23
CA LEU A 42 2.92 -24.47 -1.65
C LEU A 42 2.66 -24.76 -3.13
N GLY A 43 3.71 -24.87 -3.96
CA GLY A 43 3.55 -24.95 -5.42
C GLY A 43 2.90 -23.70 -6.00
N LYS A 44 3.12 -22.54 -5.37
CA LYS A 44 2.45 -21.26 -5.64
C LYS A 44 3.45 -20.11 -5.59
N ALA A 45 3.12 -19.01 -6.29
CA ALA A 45 3.94 -17.81 -6.25
C ALA A 45 3.80 -17.10 -4.89
N VAL A 46 4.93 -16.64 -4.34
CA VAL A 46 5.00 -15.87 -3.08
C VAL A 46 5.62 -14.51 -3.37
N GLY A 47 5.09 -13.47 -2.72
CA GLY A 47 5.56 -12.09 -2.88
C GLY A 47 6.50 -11.64 -1.77
N MET A 48 7.37 -10.67 -2.11
CA MET A 48 8.28 -9.98 -1.23
C MET A 48 8.22 -8.48 -1.52
N MET A 49 7.66 -7.69 -0.59
CA MET A 49 7.67 -6.23 -0.67
C MET A 49 8.84 -5.69 0.14
N ILE A 50 9.78 -5.02 -0.52
CA ILE A 50 10.89 -4.30 0.12
C ILE A 50 10.46 -2.84 0.29
N THR A 51 10.05 -2.50 1.50
CA THR A 51 9.61 -1.15 1.88
C THR A 51 9.53 -1.03 3.41
N ALA A 52 9.65 0.21 3.91
CA ALA A 52 9.23 0.57 5.26
C ALA A 52 8.05 1.57 5.30
N SER A 53 7.26 1.69 4.22
CA SER A 53 6.00 2.48 4.20
C SER A 53 6.25 3.92 4.68
N HIS A 54 5.60 4.35 5.77
CA HIS A 54 5.71 5.69 6.36
C HIS A 54 7.03 6.03 7.07
N ASN A 55 7.94 5.07 7.26
CA ASN A 55 9.22 5.33 7.93
C ASN A 55 10.10 6.34 7.14
N PRO A 56 11.07 7.03 7.79
CA PRO A 56 12.04 7.89 7.09
C PRO A 56 12.85 7.13 6.05
N GLY A 57 13.34 7.80 5.00
CA GLY A 57 14.05 7.15 3.88
C GLY A 57 15.33 6.39 4.21
N CYS A 58 15.94 6.60 5.38
CA CYS A 58 17.09 5.83 5.87
C CYS A 58 16.73 4.43 6.40
N ASP A 59 15.44 4.21 6.70
CA ASP A 59 14.93 2.89 7.08
C ASP A 59 14.55 2.08 5.83
N ASN A 60 14.37 0.78 5.98
CA ASN A 60 13.70 -0.07 4.99
C ASN A 60 13.13 -1.31 5.69
N GLY A 61 12.57 -2.23 4.92
CA GLY A 61 11.91 -3.40 5.49
C GLY A 61 11.59 -4.46 4.46
N LEU A 62 10.95 -5.52 4.95
CA LEU A 62 10.47 -6.63 4.13
C LEU A 62 9.14 -7.16 4.67
N LYS A 63 8.15 -7.26 3.78
CA LYS A 63 6.90 -7.99 4.01
C LYS A 63 6.79 -9.14 3.01
N LEU A 64 6.45 -10.33 3.49
CA LEU A 64 6.07 -11.47 2.66
C LEU A 64 4.56 -11.45 2.37
N VAL A 65 4.20 -11.84 1.15
CA VAL A 65 2.83 -11.89 0.65
C VAL A 65 2.50 -13.32 0.22
N ASP A 66 1.46 -13.89 0.81
CA ASP A 66 1.00 -15.24 0.52
C ASP A 66 0.28 -15.34 -0.84
N PRO A 67 0.12 -16.56 -1.40
CA PRO A 67 -0.43 -16.75 -2.74
C PRO A 67 -1.78 -16.09 -3.03
N SER A 68 -2.59 -15.88 -2.00
CA SER A 68 -3.89 -15.20 -2.11
C SER A 68 -3.78 -13.67 -2.28
N GLY A 69 -2.59 -13.10 -2.21
CA GLY A 69 -2.35 -11.67 -2.10
C GLY A 69 -2.59 -11.12 -0.69
N ARG A 70 -2.73 -11.98 0.32
CA ARG A 70 -2.81 -11.58 1.74
C ARG A 70 -1.42 -11.52 2.35
N MET A 71 -1.31 -10.91 3.52
CA MET A 71 -0.11 -10.99 4.34
C MET A 71 0.24 -12.45 4.66
N LEU A 72 1.50 -12.69 5.01
CA LEU A 72 1.95 -13.97 5.57
C LEU A 72 1.02 -14.43 6.71
N ALA A 73 0.67 -15.71 6.72
CA ALA A 73 -0.10 -16.30 7.82
C ALA A 73 0.57 -16.05 9.18
N MET A 74 -0.22 -15.63 10.19
CA MET A 74 0.28 -15.28 11.53
C MET A 74 1.09 -16.41 12.18
N GLU A 75 0.66 -17.65 11.99
CA GLU A 75 1.34 -18.88 12.43
C GLU A 75 2.77 -19.04 11.85
N CYS A 76 3.09 -18.36 10.75
CA CYS A 76 4.43 -18.35 10.15
C CYS A 76 5.30 -17.16 10.60
N GLU A 77 4.72 -16.12 11.23
CA GLU A 77 5.44 -14.92 11.65
C GLU A 77 6.47 -15.22 12.76
N GLU A 78 6.10 -16.06 13.73
CA GLU A 78 6.99 -16.47 14.81
C GLU A 78 8.17 -17.30 14.29
N GLU A 79 7.91 -18.25 13.39
CA GLU A 79 8.93 -19.08 12.76
C GLU A 79 9.90 -18.22 11.94
N LEU A 80 9.37 -17.33 11.09
CA LEU A 80 10.17 -16.41 10.28
C LEU A 80 11.01 -15.47 11.16
N THR A 81 10.43 -14.93 12.24
CA THR A 81 11.15 -14.11 13.22
C THR A 81 12.34 -14.88 13.80
N LYS A 82 12.12 -16.12 14.23
CA LYS A 82 13.17 -16.96 14.82
C LYS A 82 14.29 -17.24 13.82
N ILE A 83 13.96 -17.64 12.59
CA ILE A 83 14.95 -17.99 11.57
C ILE A 83 15.77 -16.77 11.15
N ALA A 84 15.12 -15.64 10.94
CA ALA A 84 15.81 -14.43 10.49
C ALA A 84 16.83 -13.94 11.54
N ASN A 85 16.47 -13.98 12.82
CA ASN A 85 17.32 -13.52 13.92
C ASN A 85 18.24 -14.61 14.50
N GLY A 86 18.13 -15.86 14.05
CA GLY A 86 18.89 -16.97 14.61
C GLY A 86 20.40 -16.79 14.49
N THR A 87 21.15 -17.57 15.27
CA THR A 87 22.58 -17.75 15.04
C THR A 87 22.83 -18.37 13.66
N GLU A 88 24.07 -18.28 13.16
CA GLU A 88 24.43 -18.92 11.90
C GLU A 88 24.21 -20.44 11.95
N GLU A 89 24.50 -21.08 13.08
CA GLU A 89 24.26 -22.51 13.29
C GLU A 89 22.76 -22.86 13.18
N GLU A 90 21.89 -22.06 13.81
CA GLU A 90 20.44 -22.26 13.74
C GLU A 90 19.90 -22.07 12.32
N PHE A 91 20.39 -21.05 11.60
CA PHE A 91 19.99 -20.81 10.22
C PHE A 91 20.47 -21.93 9.29
N GLU A 92 21.72 -22.37 9.42
CA GLU A 92 22.28 -23.48 8.63
C GLU A 92 21.54 -24.80 8.88
N LYS A 93 21.21 -25.08 10.15
CA LYS A 93 20.39 -26.24 10.51
C LYS A 93 19.02 -26.18 9.82
N PHE A 94 18.31 -25.06 9.95
CA PHE A 94 17.01 -24.86 9.29
C PHE A 94 17.10 -25.02 7.77
N LYS A 95 18.10 -24.37 7.15
CA LYS A 95 18.35 -24.43 5.71
C LYS A 95 18.55 -25.87 5.24
N ASN A 96 19.40 -26.63 5.91
CA ASN A 96 19.70 -28.01 5.56
C ASN A 96 18.48 -28.91 5.72
N GLU A 97 17.73 -28.78 6.82
CA GLU A 97 16.49 -29.53 7.03
C GLU A 97 15.45 -29.26 5.93
N GLU A 98 15.26 -27.99 5.55
CA GLU A 98 14.30 -27.61 4.52
C GLU A 98 14.69 -28.09 3.12
N ILE A 99 15.97 -27.99 2.77
CA ILE A 99 16.47 -28.54 1.50
C ILE A 99 16.25 -30.06 1.45
N GLN A 100 16.47 -30.79 2.54
CA GLN A 100 16.21 -32.24 2.58
C GLN A 100 14.71 -32.55 2.46
N ARG A 101 13.84 -31.79 3.14
CA ARG A 101 12.38 -31.92 3.00
C ARG A 101 11.95 -31.69 1.56
N ILE A 102 12.49 -30.67 0.89
CA ILE A 102 12.17 -30.34 -0.50
C ILE A 102 12.62 -31.44 -1.47
N LYS A 103 13.79 -32.04 -1.26
CA LYS A 103 14.27 -33.17 -2.10
C LYS A 103 13.36 -34.40 -2.02
N ASN A 104 12.63 -34.57 -0.92
CA ASN A 104 11.69 -35.67 -0.73
C ASN A 104 10.29 -35.40 -1.30
N ILE A 105 10.02 -34.19 -1.82
CA ILE A 105 8.78 -33.88 -2.53
C ILE A 105 8.79 -34.67 -3.85
N LYS A 106 7.77 -35.53 -4.07
CA LYS A 106 7.70 -36.42 -5.24
C LYS A 106 7.79 -35.62 -6.56
N GLU A 107 8.56 -36.12 -7.52
CA GLU A 107 8.87 -35.48 -8.82
C GLU A 107 7.67 -35.02 -9.66
N LYS A 108 6.46 -35.52 -9.41
CA LYS A 108 5.24 -35.14 -10.15
C LYS A 108 4.77 -33.69 -9.90
N ASP A 109 5.29 -33.03 -8.86
CA ASP A 109 5.03 -31.60 -8.57
C ASP A 109 6.30 -30.74 -8.75
N ASN A 110 7.07 -31.01 -9.82
CA ASN A 110 8.27 -30.24 -10.23
C ASN A 110 7.95 -28.81 -10.75
N LEU A 111 7.03 -28.11 -10.09
CA LEU A 111 6.82 -26.69 -10.30
C LEU A 111 8.07 -25.92 -9.86
N ILE A 112 8.55 -25.07 -10.76
CA ILE A 112 9.58 -24.07 -10.48
C ILE A 112 8.92 -23.05 -9.53
N PRO A 113 9.45 -22.85 -8.31
CA PRO A 113 8.93 -21.83 -7.42
C PRO A 113 9.00 -20.47 -8.08
N ILE A 114 7.97 -19.65 -7.87
CA ILE A 114 7.93 -18.28 -8.38
C ILE A 114 8.02 -17.34 -7.18
N ILE A 115 9.00 -16.46 -7.20
CA ILE A 115 9.14 -15.38 -6.22
C ILE A 115 8.97 -14.04 -6.93
N ILE A 116 8.05 -13.23 -6.41
CA ILE A 116 7.75 -11.92 -6.96
C ILE A 116 8.29 -10.89 -5.97
N ILE A 117 9.27 -10.09 -6.39
CA ILE A 117 9.87 -9.06 -5.54
C ILE A 117 9.48 -7.69 -6.08
N ALA A 118 9.00 -6.81 -5.21
CA ALA A 118 8.77 -5.41 -5.53
C ALA A 118 9.48 -4.50 -4.52
N THR A 119 9.87 -3.32 -4.97
CA THR A 119 10.52 -2.31 -4.15
C THR A 119 9.79 -0.97 -4.24
N ASP A 120 9.83 -0.19 -3.15
CA ASP A 120 9.54 1.25 -3.21
C ASP A 120 10.76 2.04 -3.73
N THR A 121 10.77 3.36 -3.54
CA THR A 121 11.80 4.30 -4.02
C THR A 121 12.95 4.53 -3.02
N ARG A 122 13.06 3.74 -1.94
CA ARG A 122 14.15 3.91 -0.96
C ARG A 122 15.51 3.63 -1.60
N PRO A 123 16.55 4.44 -1.29
CA PRO A 123 17.89 4.24 -1.86
C PRO A 123 18.50 2.85 -1.59
N SER A 124 18.16 2.23 -0.45
CA SER A 124 18.67 0.91 -0.06
C SER A 124 17.94 -0.28 -0.71
N SER A 125 16.85 -0.03 -1.44
CA SER A 125 16.00 -1.08 -2.00
C SER A 125 16.71 -1.98 -3.01
N SER A 126 17.63 -1.43 -3.81
CA SER A 126 18.45 -2.19 -4.76
C SER A 126 19.39 -3.17 -4.05
N THR A 127 20.09 -2.71 -3.01
CA THR A 127 20.96 -3.57 -2.18
C THR A 127 20.17 -4.67 -1.50
N LEU A 128 19.00 -4.37 -0.93
CA LEU A 128 18.17 -5.38 -0.28
C LEU A 128 17.58 -6.38 -1.28
N TYR A 129 17.25 -5.96 -2.50
CA TYR A 129 16.86 -6.86 -3.57
C TYR A 129 18.00 -7.85 -3.90
N GLU A 130 19.25 -7.38 -4.01
CA GLU A 130 20.40 -8.25 -4.25
C GLU A 130 20.59 -9.29 -3.13
N GLU A 131 20.45 -8.88 -1.87
CA GLU A 131 20.50 -9.80 -0.72
C GLU A 131 19.34 -10.81 -0.74
N ALA A 132 18.14 -10.39 -1.12
CA ALA A 132 17.01 -11.29 -1.29
C ALA A 132 17.31 -12.35 -2.38
N VAL A 133 17.87 -11.94 -3.52
CA VAL A 133 18.25 -12.86 -4.60
C VAL A 133 19.32 -13.85 -4.14
N LYS A 134 20.32 -13.42 -3.36
CA LYS A 134 21.33 -14.33 -2.76
C LYS A 134 20.65 -15.35 -1.82
N GLY A 135 19.72 -14.90 -1.00
CA GLY A 135 18.96 -15.75 -0.08
C GLY A 135 18.10 -16.79 -0.80
N ILE A 136 17.41 -16.40 -1.87
CA ILE A 136 16.60 -17.31 -2.70
C ILE A 136 17.47 -18.42 -3.32
N LYS A 137 18.67 -18.05 -3.80
CA LYS A 137 19.61 -19.00 -4.45
C LYS A 137 20.12 -20.10 -3.51
N LEU A 138 20.05 -19.91 -2.19
CA LEU A 138 20.39 -20.96 -1.22
C LEU A 138 19.53 -22.22 -1.34
N LEU A 139 18.34 -22.13 -1.95
CA LEU A 139 17.47 -23.29 -2.15
C LEU A 139 18.11 -24.39 -3.01
N GLY A 140 19.10 -24.04 -3.83
CA GLY A 140 19.86 -25.00 -4.64
C GLY A 140 19.08 -25.60 -5.81
N ILE A 141 17.93 -25.02 -6.17
CA ILE A 141 17.11 -25.38 -7.34
C ILE A 141 16.78 -24.12 -8.15
N SER A 142 16.31 -24.30 -9.40
CA SER A 142 15.82 -23.18 -10.20
C SER A 142 14.59 -22.54 -9.55
N VAL A 143 14.60 -21.21 -9.47
CA VAL A 143 13.51 -20.36 -8.98
C VAL A 143 13.28 -19.26 -10.01
N ASP A 144 12.02 -19.04 -10.42
CA ASP A 144 11.61 -17.93 -11.29
C ASP A 144 11.43 -16.67 -10.43
N ILE A 145 12.40 -15.76 -10.50
CA ILE A 145 12.37 -14.49 -9.78
C ILE A 145 11.84 -13.40 -10.72
N LYS A 146 10.68 -12.84 -10.38
CA LYS A 146 10.09 -11.71 -11.09
C LYS A 146 10.30 -10.43 -10.29
N TYR A 147 11.06 -9.49 -10.84
CA TYR A 147 11.36 -8.23 -10.17
C TYR A 147 10.54 -7.07 -10.73
N PHE A 148 9.91 -6.32 -9.82
CA PHE A 148 9.04 -5.17 -10.09
C PHE A 148 9.56 -3.96 -9.33
N GLU A 149 10.54 -3.27 -9.93
CA GLU A 149 11.11 -2.04 -9.37
C GLU A 149 10.07 -0.92 -9.29
N HIS A 150 10.08 -0.14 -8.21
CA HIS A 150 9.22 1.02 -8.01
C HIS A 150 7.72 0.71 -8.14
N HIS A 151 7.24 -0.31 -7.42
CA HIS A 151 5.81 -0.60 -7.31
C HIS A 151 5.29 -0.25 -5.92
N THR A 152 4.02 0.15 -5.85
CA THR A 152 3.31 0.34 -4.57
C THR A 152 3.07 -1.01 -3.89
N THR A 153 2.90 -1.01 -2.57
CA THR A 153 2.55 -2.24 -1.83
C THR A 153 1.27 -2.89 -2.39
N PRO A 154 0.16 -2.17 -2.64
CA PRO A 154 -1.04 -2.77 -3.24
C PRO A 154 -0.82 -3.42 -4.61
N GLN A 155 0.07 -2.87 -5.44
CA GLN A 155 0.42 -3.47 -6.73
C GLN A 155 1.07 -4.84 -6.58
N LEU A 156 2.03 -5.01 -5.68
CA LEU A 156 2.64 -6.31 -5.43
C LEU A 156 1.58 -7.33 -4.98
N HIS A 157 0.74 -6.95 -4.02
CA HIS A 157 -0.32 -7.84 -3.51
C HIS A 157 -1.25 -8.31 -4.63
N TYR A 158 -1.60 -7.42 -5.56
CA TYR A 158 -2.37 -7.79 -6.74
C TYR A 158 -1.60 -8.74 -7.66
N ILE A 159 -0.34 -8.41 -8.01
CA ILE A 159 0.48 -9.21 -8.94
C ILE A 159 0.61 -10.66 -8.43
N VAL A 160 0.86 -10.83 -7.13
CA VAL A 160 0.92 -12.16 -6.48
C VAL A 160 -0.39 -12.92 -6.66
N LYS A 161 -1.52 -12.28 -6.36
CA LYS A 161 -2.83 -12.91 -6.51
C LYS A 161 -3.12 -13.26 -7.97
N ALA A 162 -2.86 -12.34 -8.90
CA ALA A 162 -3.13 -12.52 -10.32
C ALA A 162 -2.33 -13.69 -10.90
N ILE A 163 -1.04 -13.81 -10.59
CA ILE A 163 -0.20 -14.92 -11.04
C ILE A 163 -0.73 -16.26 -10.50
N ASN A 164 -1.14 -16.32 -9.24
CA ASN A 164 -1.67 -17.55 -8.65
C ASN A 164 -3.08 -17.93 -9.14
N GLU A 165 -3.84 -16.95 -9.64
CA GLU A 165 -5.15 -17.15 -10.28
C GLU A 165 -5.05 -17.29 -11.81
N ASN A 166 -3.84 -17.35 -12.39
CA ASN A 166 -3.58 -17.37 -13.84
C ASN A 166 -4.24 -16.21 -14.61
N LYS A 167 -4.27 -15.02 -14.01
CA LYS A 167 -4.77 -13.78 -14.62
C LYS A 167 -3.64 -12.99 -15.27
N ALA A 168 -3.96 -12.25 -16.33
CA ALA A 168 -2.99 -11.37 -16.98
C ALA A 168 -2.65 -10.16 -16.08
N LEU A 169 -1.37 -9.77 -16.02
CA LEU A 169 -0.92 -8.65 -15.19
C LEU A 169 -1.44 -7.29 -15.66
N ASP A 170 -1.63 -7.14 -16.98
CA ASP A 170 -2.18 -5.93 -17.59
C ASP A 170 -3.61 -5.62 -17.12
N GLU A 171 -4.27 -6.60 -16.49
CA GLU A 171 -5.59 -6.42 -15.89
C GLU A 171 -5.57 -5.50 -14.67
N TYR A 172 -4.44 -5.29 -13.96
CA TYR A 172 -4.44 -4.46 -12.73
C TYR A 172 -5.00 -3.06 -13.01
N ILE A 173 -4.25 -2.30 -13.82
CA ILE A 173 -4.61 -0.92 -14.15
C ILE A 173 -5.96 -0.91 -14.88
N GLN A 174 -6.21 -1.87 -15.77
CA GLN A 174 -7.47 -1.94 -16.51
C GLN A 174 -8.67 -2.20 -15.60
N GLN A 175 -8.56 -3.04 -14.58
CA GLN A 175 -9.63 -3.34 -13.64
C GLN A 175 -10.00 -2.09 -12.85
N PHE A 176 -9.01 -1.37 -12.32
CA PHE A 176 -9.26 -0.10 -11.63
C PHE A 176 -9.77 0.99 -12.56
N ARG A 177 -9.30 1.04 -13.82
CA ARG A 177 -9.86 1.95 -14.84
C ARG A 177 -11.32 1.66 -15.14
N ARG A 178 -11.67 0.39 -15.38
CA ARG A 178 -13.06 -0.04 -15.65
C ARG A 178 -13.97 0.24 -14.46
N ALA A 179 -13.49 -0.02 -13.23
CA ALA A 179 -14.25 0.27 -12.02
C ALA A 179 -14.52 1.78 -11.87
N LEU A 180 -13.52 2.63 -12.14
CA LEU A 180 -13.66 4.08 -12.08
C LEU A 180 -14.55 4.63 -13.20
N ALA A 181 -14.41 4.13 -14.42
CA ALA A 181 -15.28 4.51 -15.53
C ALA A 181 -16.75 4.17 -15.23
N LYS A 182 -17.01 2.94 -14.75
CA LYS A 182 -18.36 2.53 -14.32
C LYS A 182 -18.86 3.34 -13.14
N SER A 183 -18.01 3.66 -12.16
CA SER A 183 -18.45 4.46 -11.00
C SER A 183 -18.89 5.86 -11.41
N ARG A 184 -18.26 6.47 -12.43
CA ARG A 184 -18.67 7.76 -13.00
C ARG A 184 -20.04 7.71 -13.66
N GLU A 185 -20.46 6.59 -14.25
CA GLU A 185 -21.81 6.43 -14.80
C GLU A 185 -22.91 6.57 -13.72
N PHE A 186 -22.59 6.28 -12.47
CA PHE A 186 -23.51 6.44 -11.33
C PHE A 186 -23.49 7.84 -10.72
N ILE A 187 -22.52 8.69 -11.08
CA ILE A 187 -22.42 10.06 -10.57
C ILE A 187 -23.16 10.98 -11.55
N LYS A 188 -24.37 11.42 -11.18
CA LYS A 188 -25.03 12.55 -11.86
C LYS A 188 -24.26 13.83 -11.53
N VAL A 189 -23.36 14.24 -12.41
CA VAL A 189 -22.72 15.56 -12.31
C VAL A 189 -23.77 16.59 -12.75
N GLU A 190 -24.14 17.50 -11.86
CA GLU A 190 -24.98 18.65 -12.23
C GLU A 190 -24.26 19.45 -13.32
N GLU A 191 -24.93 19.78 -14.43
CA GLU A 191 -24.37 20.41 -15.65
C GLU A 191 -23.57 21.72 -15.43
N ASN A 192 -23.61 22.28 -14.22
CA ASN A 192 -22.99 23.55 -13.85
C ASN A 192 -21.99 23.48 -12.67
N LYS A 193 -21.61 22.29 -12.19
CA LYS A 193 -20.70 22.15 -11.04
C LYS A 193 -19.32 21.68 -11.49
N ILE A 194 -18.37 22.61 -11.59
CA ILE A 194 -16.96 22.28 -11.74
C ILE A 194 -16.54 21.48 -10.50
N SER A 195 -15.95 20.30 -10.68
CA SER A 195 -15.43 19.54 -9.55
C SER A 195 -14.33 20.35 -8.87
N SER A 196 -14.38 20.49 -7.53
CA SER A 196 -13.31 21.18 -6.82
C SER A 196 -11.98 20.43 -7.01
N PRO A 197 -10.88 21.13 -7.28
CA PRO A 197 -9.59 20.49 -7.48
C PRO A 197 -9.19 19.65 -6.25
N LEU A 198 -8.56 18.51 -6.50
CA LEU A 198 -7.90 17.73 -5.46
C LEU A 198 -6.44 18.15 -5.35
N TYR A 199 -5.97 18.39 -4.14
CA TYR A 199 -4.55 18.61 -3.85
C TYR A 199 -3.99 17.34 -3.22
N LEU A 200 -3.13 16.63 -3.93
CA LEU A 200 -2.63 15.33 -3.53
C LEU A 200 -1.14 15.39 -3.19
N ASP A 201 -0.83 15.13 -1.93
CA ASP A 201 0.50 14.90 -1.42
C ASP A 201 0.91 13.44 -1.65
N CYS A 202 1.94 13.23 -2.47
CA CYS A 202 2.45 11.91 -2.81
C CYS A 202 3.62 11.46 -1.93
N ALA A 203 3.91 12.17 -0.83
CA ALA A 203 4.93 11.84 0.18
C ALA A 203 6.37 11.67 -0.33
N ASN A 204 6.66 12.13 -1.55
CA ASN A 204 7.86 11.82 -2.33
C ASN A 204 8.10 10.31 -2.50
N GLY A 205 7.02 9.53 -2.41
CA GLY A 205 7.03 8.07 -2.45
C GLY A 205 6.64 7.49 -3.81
N VAL A 206 6.68 6.17 -3.89
CA VAL A 206 6.46 5.41 -5.14
C VAL A 206 5.08 5.67 -5.75
N GLY A 207 4.08 6.04 -4.93
CA GLY A 207 2.75 6.42 -5.41
C GLY A 207 2.76 7.56 -6.44
N ALA A 208 3.72 8.49 -6.34
CA ALA A 208 3.86 9.60 -7.29
C ALA A 208 4.10 9.11 -8.73
N LEU A 209 4.85 8.02 -8.91
CA LEU A 209 5.20 7.45 -10.22
C LEU A 209 3.99 6.83 -10.94
N TRP A 210 2.99 6.41 -10.16
CA TRP A 210 1.82 5.68 -10.68
C TRP A 210 0.60 6.55 -10.82
N ILE A 211 0.39 7.49 -9.90
CA ILE A 211 -0.88 8.19 -9.78
C ILE A 211 -1.14 9.13 -10.97
N GLU A 212 -0.13 9.87 -11.44
CA GLU A 212 -0.26 10.78 -12.58
C GLU A 212 -0.72 10.01 -13.82
N LYS A 213 0.05 8.99 -14.22
CA LYS A 213 -0.30 8.13 -15.36
C LYS A 213 -1.65 7.45 -15.17
N TYR A 214 -2.00 6.99 -13.97
CA TYR A 214 -3.29 6.38 -13.71
C TYR A 214 -4.45 7.38 -13.91
N LEU A 215 -4.32 8.58 -13.34
CA LEU A 215 -5.35 9.62 -13.39
C LEU A 215 -5.55 10.16 -14.82
N GLU A 216 -4.48 10.50 -15.53
CA GLU A 216 -4.57 10.99 -16.93
C GLU A 216 -5.28 9.97 -17.84
N ASN A 217 -4.93 8.69 -17.66
CA ASN A 217 -5.57 7.58 -18.35
C ASN A 217 -7.08 7.43 -18.04
N ASN A 218 -7.57 8.03 -16.97
CA ASN A 218 -8.98 8.04 -16.59
C ASN A 218 -9.65 9.40 -16.83
N GLY A 219 -9.06 10.26 -17.67
CA GLY A 219 -9.64 11.56 -18.01
C GLY A 219 -9.64 12.54 -16.84
N PHE A 220 -8.63 12.46 -15.97
CA PHE A 220 -8.32 13.52 -15.01
C PHE A 220 -7.22 14.39 -15.59
N ILE A 221 -7.18 15.66 -15.16
CA ILE A 221 -6.07 16.55 -15.48
C ILE A 221 -5.14 16.56 -14.27
N CYS A 222 -3.88 16.20 -14.47
CA CYS A 222 -2.85 16.27 -13.45
C CYS A 222 -1.96 17.49 -13.68
N LYS A 223 -1.65 18.21 -12.60
CA LYS A 223 -0.70 19.32 -12.60
C LYS A 223 0.33 19.12 -11.50
N ASN A 224 1.59 19.37 -11.80
CA ASN A 224 2.67 19.26 -10.83
C ASN A 224 2.80 20.59 -10.06
N GLY A 225 2.38 20.58 -8.80
CA GLY A 225 2.29 21.75 -7.93
C GLY A 225 1.15 22.69 -8.33
N LEU A 226 1.38 23.99 -8.13
CA LEU A 226 0.46 25.06 -8.54
C LEU A 226 0.84 25.56 -9.94
N ASP A 227 0.65 24.77 -10.99
CA ASP A 227 0.78 25.32 -12.34
C ASP A 227 -0.49 26.12 -12.69
N THR A 228 -0.40 27.44 -12.55
CA THR A 228 -1.50 28.41 -12.69
C THR A 228 -1.81 28.79 -14.14
N LYS A 229 -1.23 28.13 -15.14
CA LYS A 229 -1.71 28.32 -16.52
C LYS A 229 -3.17 27.88 -16.58
N GLU A 230 -4.07 28.84 -16.76
CA GLU A 230 -5.46 28.58 -17.12
C GLU A 230 -5.42 27.73 -18.38
N ASP A 231 -5.82 26.48 -18.25
CA ASP A 231 -5.94 25.61 -19.41
C ASP A 231 -7.25 25.99 -20.07
N GLU A 232 -7.19 26.77 -21.15
CA GLU A 232 -8.37 27.22 -21.91
C GLU A 232 -9.23 26.03 -22.41
N ASN A 233 -8.70 24.80 -22.34
CA ASN A 233 -9.36 23.54 -22.65
C ASN A 233 -9.98 22.79 -21.45
N LEU A 234 -10.07 23.42 -20.26
CA LEU A 234 -10.77 22.84 -19.11
C LEU A 234 -12.28 22.73 -19.38
N ASN A 235 -12.71 21.61 -19.94
CA ASN A 235 -14.12 21.24 -20.00
C ASN A 235 -14.66 20.98 -18.58
N LYS A 236 -15.92 21.34 -18.33
CA LYS A 236 -16.60 21.25 -17.01
C LYS A 236 -16.60 19.84 -16.38
N GLU A 237 -16.38 18.79 -17.18
CA GLU A 237 -16.35 17.39 -16.73
C GLU A 237 -14.99 16.93 -16.17
N ASN A 238 -13.93 17.69 -16.41
CA ASN A 238 -12.58 17.26 -16.04
C ASN A 238 -12.32 17.47 -14.54
N ILE A 239 -11.86 16.42 -13.87
CA ILE A 239 -11.42 16.50 -12.47
C ILE A 239 -9.94 16.89 -12.44
N LEU A 240 -9.65 18.06 -11.88
CA LEU A 240 -8.29 18.57 -11.70
C LEU A 240 -7.66 17.99 -10.43
N VAL A 241 -6.43 17.48 -10.56
CA VAL A 241 -5.60 16.98 -9.45
C VAL A 241 -4.24 17.67 -9.49
N ASN A 242 -3.92 18.44 -8.46
CA ASN A 242 -2.62 19.07 -8.26
C ASN A 242 -1.76 18.14 -7.41
N LEU A 243 -0.67 17.61 -7.98
CA LEU A 243 0.25 16.69 -7.34
C LEU A 243 1.38 17.46 -6.65
N PHE A 244 1.65 17.13 -5.40
CA PHE A 244 2.73 17.70 -4.58
C PHE A 244 3.58 16.60 -4.00
N ASN A 245 4.81 16.94 -3.60
CA ASN A 245 5.77 15.99 -3.01
C ASN A 245 5.93 14.77 -3.92
N ILE A 246 6.40 15.00 -5.14
CA ILE A 246 6.57 13.98 -6.19
C ILE A 246 8.04 13.63 -6.48
N ASN A 247 8.98 14.12 -5.67
CA ASN A 247 10.41 13.91 -5.90
C ASN A 247 10.87 12.54 -5.37
N THR A 248 10.63 11.50 -6.16
CA THR A 248 10.96 10.11 -5.81
C THR A 248 12.45 9.76 -5.87
N ASN A 249 13.27 10.66 -6.42
CA ASN A 249 14.71 10.41 -6.62
C ASN A 249 15.55 10.80 -5.39
N ASN A 250 14.95 11.45 -4.39
CA ASN A 250 15.64 11.84 -3.16
C ASN A 250 15.01 11.17 -1.94
N GLY A 251 15.68 10.12 -1.44
CA GLY A 251 15.24 9.37 -0.25
C GLY A 251 15.12 10.21 1.03
N GLU A 252 15.83 11.34 1.15
CA GLU A 252 15.72 12.22 2.32
C GLU A 252 14.38 12.99 2.37
N LEU A 253 13.70 13.11 1.21
CA LEU A 253 12.40 13.76 1.12
C LEU A 253 11.23 12.80 1.38
N LEU A 254 11.48 11.48 1.29
CA LEU A 254 10.46 10.45 1.51
C LEU A 254 9.86 10.57 2.92
N ASN A 255 8.54 10.82 2.98
CA ASN A 255 7.77 11.05 4.22
C ASN A 255 8.30 12.21 5.10
N ASN A 256 9.17 13.08 4.58
CA ASN A 256 9.79 14.13 5.37
C ASN A 256 8.92 15.40 5.34
N GLY A 257 8.27 15.71 6.46
CA GLY A 257 7.34 16.83 6.54
C GLY A 257 6.08 16.67 5.68
N CYS A 258 5.81 15.47 5.16
CA CYS A 258 4.70 15.16 4.27
C CYS A 258 4.26 13.70 4.43
N GLY A 259 3.17 13.33 3.78
CA GLY A 259 2.57 12.00 3.78
C GLY A 259 1.48 11.80 4.82
N ALA A 260 0.72 10.71 4.67
CA ALA A 260 -0.47 10.41 5.46
C ALA A 260 -0.19 10.41 6.97
N ASP A 261 0.88 9.74 7.41
CA ASP A 261 1.27 9.70 8.83
C ASP A 261 1.64 11.08 9.39
N PHE A 262 2.41 11.88 8.63
CA PHE A 262 2.75 13.24 9.03
C PHE A 262 1.47 14.07 9.23
N VAL A 263 0.57 14.05 8.25
CA VAL A 263 -0.69 14.79 8.28
C VAL A 263 -1.57 14.33 9.46
N LYS A 264 -1.69 13.01 9.68
CA LYS A 264 -2.46 12.43 10.79
C LYS A 264 -1.94 12.86 12.16
N ILE A 265 -0.62 12.83 12.35
CA ILE A 265 0.03 13.07 13.65
C ILE A 265 0.17 14.56 13.93
N LYS A 266 0.61 15.34 12.94
CA LYS A 266 0.91 16.77 13.10
C LYS A 266 -0.31 17.65 12.88
N THR A 267 -1.34 17.17 12.19
CA THR A 267 -2.58 17.93 11.93
C THR A 267 -2.30 19.28 11.28
N CYS A 268 -1.36 19.32 10.34
CA CYS A 268 -0.99 20.51 9.59
C CYS A 268 -0.79 20.21 8.10
N LEU A 269 -0.74 21.26 7.28
CA LEU A 269 -0.43 21.15 5.86
C LEU A 269 0.94 20.46 5.67
N PRO A 270 1.05 19.52 4.72
CA PRO A 270 2.33 18.90 4.38
C PRO A 270 3.26 19.89 3.68
N ALA A 271 4.55 19.57 3.64
CA ALA A 271 5.55 20.38 2.95
C ALA A 271 5.16 20.65 1.50
N ASN A 272 5.61 21.80 0.97
CA ASN A 272 5.34 22.28 -0.38
C ASN A 272 3.87 22.60 -0.71
N PHE A 273 2.92 22.38 0.21
CA PHE A 273 1.57 22.88 0.02
C PHE A 273 1.52 24.41 0.18
N PRO A 274 0.71 25.10 -0.63
CA PRO A 274 0.46 26.53 -0.45
C PRO A 274 -0.27 26.81 0.87
N THR A 275 0.18 27.84 1.59
CA THR A 275 -0.38 28.22 2.90
C THR A 275 -1.63 29.09 2.78
N ASN A 276 -1.99 29.51 1.56
CA ASN A 276 -3.15 30.35 1.25
C ASN A 276 -4.23 29.60 0.47
N LEU A 277 -4.34 28.27 0.65
CA LEU A 277 -5.39 27.49 0.02
C LEU A 277 -6.79 28.03 0.37
N PRO A 278 -7.71 28.10 -0.62
CA PRO A 278 -9.09 28.41 -0.33
C PRO A 278 -9.66 27.49 0.74
N ILE A 279 -10.54 28.04 1.54
CA ILE A 279 -11.29 27.31 2.56
C ILE A 279 -12.03 26.12 1.93
N GLY A 280 -11.99 24.98 2.59
CA GLY A 280 -12.66 23.77 2.11
C GLY A 280 -12.00 23.16 0.87
N THR A 281 -10.78 23.59 0.50
CA THR A 281 -10.00 22.90 -0.52
C THR A 281 -9.82 21.45 -0.12
N ARG A 282 -10.16 20.55 -1.04
CA ARG A 282 -10.07 19.11 -0.85
C ARG A 282 -8.62 18.67 -1.02
N CYS A 283 -8.03 18.19 0.07
CA CYS A 283 -6.67 17.68 0.07
C CYS A 283 -6.64 16.20 0.46
N ALA A 284 -5.62 15.49 -0.01
CA ALA A 284 -5.32 14.14 0.42
C ALA A 284 -3.81 13.89 0.47
N SER A 285 -3.40 12.89 1.27
CA SER A 285 -2.02 12.41 1.35
C SER A 285 -1.96 10.90 1.24
N PHE A 286 -1.02 10.41 0.44
CA PHE A 286 -0.52 9.04 0.51
C PHE A 286 0.60 8.91 1.54
N ASP A 287 0.93 7.69 1.96
CA ASP A 287 2.23 7.39 2.56
C ASP A 287 3.23 6.87 1.52
N GLY A 288 4.47 6.60 1.94
CA GLY A 288 5.60 6.33 1.04
C GLY A 288 5.41 5.16 0.06
N ASP A 289 4.68 4.11 0.43
CA ASP A 289 4.36 2.95 -0.41
C ASP A 289 2.91 2.92 -0.93
N ALA A 290 2.17 4.01 -0.70
CA ALA A 290 0.79 4.23 -1.10
C ALA A 290 -0.20 3.14 -0.64
N ASP A 291 -0.01 2.61 0.59
CA ASP A 291 -0.96 1.71 1.24
C ASP A 291 -1.91 2.44 2.22
N ARG A 292 -1.69 3.74 2.46
CA ARG A 292 -2.54 4.63 3.26
C ARG A 292 -3.05 5.83 2.48
N LEU A 293 -4.27 6.25 2.79
CA LEU A 293 -4.89 7.46 2.26
C LEU A 293 -5.57 8.22 3.39
N ILE A 294 -5.29 9.50 3.50
CA ILE A 294 -5.98 10.42 4.41
C ILE A 294 -6.44 11.63 3.62
N TYR A 295 -7.67 12.09 3.89
CA TYR A 295 -8.18 13.36 3.40
C TYR A 295 -8.07 14.44 4.48
N PHE A 296 -8.06 15.69 4.06
CA PHE A 296 -8.12 16.85 4.94
C PHE A 296 -8.53 18.10 4.18
N TYR A 297 -8.81 19.17 4.90
CA TYR A 297 -8.99 20.51 4.33
C TYR A 297 -8.45 21.58 5.29
N PRO A 298 -8.01 22.75 4.78
CA PRO A 298 -7.57 23.87 5.62
C PRO A 298 -8.68 24.34 6.58
N ASN A 299 -8.35 24.57 7.86
CA ASN A 299 -9.34 24.96 8.87
C ASN A 299 -9.65 26.47 8.82
N LEU A 300 -10.91 26.80 9.10
CA LEU A 300 -11.54 28.12 9.05
C LEU A 300 -11.23 29.04 10.23
N ASP A 301 -11.03 28.49 11.43
CA ASP A 301 -11.19 29.23 12.70
C ASP A 301 -9.87 29.63 13.40
N LYS A 302 -8.73 29.54 12.71
CA LYS A 302 -7.42 29.69 13.37
C LYS A 302 -6.57 30.77 12.71
N GLU A 303 -5.96 31.63 13.53
CA GLU A 303 -4.92 32.59 13.10
C GLU A 303 -3.77 31.89 12.35
N ASN A 304 -3.54 30.61 12.64
CA ASN A 304 -2.55 29.79 11.97
C ASN A 304 -3.13 29.05 10.74
N LYS A 305 -2.80 29.58 9.55
CA LYS A 305 -3.19 29.03 8.24
C LYS A 305 -2.64 27.63 7.93
N ASN A 306 -1.72 27.10 8.73
CA ASN A 306 -1.19 25.74 8.53
C ASN A 306 -2.06 24.65 9.17
N LEU A 307 -3.06 24.98 9.98
CA LEU A 307 -3.88 23.99 10.67
C LEU A 307 -4.98 23.45 9.74
N ILE A 308 -5.22 22.14 9.84
CA ILE A 308 -6.18 21.42 8.99
C ILE A 308 -7.30 20.80 9.83
N SER A 309 -8.36 20.42 9.15
CA SER A 309 -9.37 19.48 9.65
C SER A 309 -9.14 18.13 8.98
N LEU A 310 -8.94 17.09 9.78
CA LEU A 310 -8.67 15.74 9.30
C LEU A 310 -9.94 15.00 8.88
N LEU A 311 -9.83 14.24 7.79
CA LEU A 311 -10.80 13.26 7.32
C LEU A 311 -10.04 11.91 7.16
N ASP A 312 -9.85 11.24 8.29
CA ASP A 312 -9.07 10.00 8.38
C ASP A 312 -9.86 8.73 7.98
N GLY A 313 -9.30 7.55 8.28
CA GLY A 313 -9.89 6.27 7.93
C GLY A 313 -11.33 6.06 8.43
N ASP A 314 -11.70 6.61 9.59
CA ASP A 314 -13.08 6.52 10.10
C ASP A 314 -14.04 7.33 9.22
N HIS A 315 -13.61 8.49 8.71
CA HIS A 315 -14.41 9.31 7.82
C HIS A 315 -14.56 8.67 6.44
N ILE A 316 -13.48 8.08 5.90
CA ILE A 316 -13.53 7.32 4.65
C ILE A 316 -14.48 6.12 4.79
N CYS A 317 -14.39 5.39 5.91
CA CYS A 317 -15.29 4.30 6.24
C CYS A 317 -16.75 4.77 6.36
N ALA A 318 -16.98 5.92 7.00
CA ALA A 318 -18.31 6.52 7.13
C ALA A 318 -18.93 6.87 5.76
N ILE A 319 -18.14 7.43 4.86
CA ILE A 319 -18.59 7.77 3.49
C ILE A 319 -18.97 6.50 2.72
N PHE A 320 -18.11 5.47 2.71
CA PHE A 320 -18.42 4.22 2.02
C PHE A 320 -19.64 3.51 2.61
N THR A 321 -19.74 3.48 3.94
CA THR A 321 -20.86 2.84 4.63
C THR A 321 -22.17 3.54 4.32
N LYS A 322 -22.18 4.87 4.35
CA LYS A 322 -23.35 5.67 3.96
C LYS A 322 -23.75 5.40 2.52
N PHE A 323 -22.79 5.45 1.58
CA PHE A 323 -23.06 5.20 0.17
C PHE A 323 -23.64 3.80 -0.07
N ILE A 324 -23.02 2.75 0.48
CA ILE A 324 -23.51 1.38 0.32
C ILE A 324 -24.93 1.25 0.91
N ASN A 325 -25.17 1.79 2.10
CA ASN A 325 -26.49 1.76 2.73
C ASN A 325 -27.56 2.45 1.86
N GLU A 326 -27.25 3.62 1.28
CA GLU A 326 -28.14 4.33 0.36
C GLU A 326 -28.46 3.49 -0.89
N GLN A 327 -27.45 2.85 -1.50
CA GLN A 327 -27.67 1.98 -2.66
C GLN A 327 -28.52 0.75 -2.31
N LEU A 328 -28.33 0.15 -1.14
CA LEU A 328 -29.13 -1.00 -0.69
C LEU A 328 -30.59 -0.59 -0.41
N ASN A 329 -30.81 0.58 0.19
CA ASN A 329 -32.15 1.10 0.45
C ASN A 329 -32.89 1.46 -0.84
N GLU A 330 -32.19 2.06 -1.82
CA GLU A 330 -32.74 2.36 -3.13
C GLU A 330 -33.12 1.08 -3.89
N ALA A 331 -32.25 0.07 -3.89
CA ALA A 331 -32.53 -1.23 -4.51
C ALA A 331 -33.75 -1.94 -3.87
N LYS A 332 -33.85 -1.94 -2.53
CA LYS A 332 -35.03 -2.45 -1.81
C LYS A 332 -36.32 -1.69 -2.17
N SER A 333 -36.23 -0.35 -2.24
CA SER A 333 -37.38 0.50 -2.59
C SER A 333 -37.85 0.24 -4.03
N ASN A 334 -36.94 -0.14 -4.91
CA ASN A 334 -37.24 -0.58 -6.29
C ASN A 334 -37.68 -2.07 -6.38
N GLY A 335 -37.99 -2.71 -5.25
CA GLY A 335 -38.52 -4.09 -5.21
C GLY A 335 -37.49 -5.19 -5.38
N GLN A 336 -36.19 -4.88 -5.32
CA GLN A 336 -35.15 -5.91 -5.38
C GLN A 336 -35.06 -6.66 -4.05
N LEU A 337 -35.05 -8.00 -4.12
CA LEU A 337 -34.78 -8.85 -2.96
C LEU A 337 -33.27 -8.88 -2.70
N ILE A 338 -32.83 -8.27 -1.61
CA ILE A 338 -31.42 -8.27 -1.19
C ILE A 338 -31.23 -9.23 -0.03
N ASN A 339 -30.46 -10.29 -0.27
CA ASN A 339 -30.02 -11.23 0.77
C ASN A 339 -28.53 -11.04 1.06
N LEU A 340 -28.18 -9.92 1.69
CA LEU A 340 -26.81 -9.54 2.07
C LEU A 340 -26.83 -8.92 3.46
N THR A 341 -25.83 -9.24 4.27
CA THR A 341 -25.52 -8.52 5.51
C THR A 341 -24.36 -7.56 5.27
N PHE A 342 -24.35 -6.45 6.01
CA PHE A 342 -23.34 -5.40 5.87
C PHE A 342 -22.89 -4.94 7.26
N GLY A 343 -21.57 -4.80 7.45
CA GLY A 343 -21.00 -4.45 8.74
C GLY A 343 -19.72 -3.64 8.59
N VAL A 344 -19.40 -2.90 9.65
CA VAL A 344 -18.20 -2.05 9.75
C VAL A 344 -17.26 -2.64 10.80
N VAL A 345 -15.99 -2.81 10.44
CA VAL A 345 -14.94 -3.28 11.36
C VAL A 345 -14.02 -2.11 11.68
N GLN A 346 -13.86 -1.83 12.97
CA GLN A 346 -12.97 -0.79 13.49
C GLN A 346 -11.96 -1.37 14.48
N THR A 347 -10.89 -0.63 14.74
CA THR A 347 -9.96 -0.92 15.84
C THR A 347 -10.24 0.00 17.03
N ALA A 348 -9.59 -0.23 18.16
CA ALA A 348 -9.69 0.64 19.34
C ALA A 348 -9.17 2.07 19.11
N TYR A 349 -8.43 2.32 18.02
CA TYR A 349 -7.98 3.67 17.64
C TYR A 349 -9.07 4.53 17.00
N ALA A 350 -10.21 3.94 16.64
CA ALA A 350 -11.30 4.65 16.02
C ALA A 350 -11.94 5.66 16.98
N ASN A 351 -12.38 6.81 16.45
CA ASN A 351 -13.07 7.80 17.24
C ASN A 351 -14.45 7.26 17.67
N GLY A 352 -14.78 7.28 18.97
CA GLY A 352 -16.07 6.77 19.47
C GLY A 352 -17.31 7.43 18.83
N ASN A 353 -17.20 8.67 18.33
CA ASN A 353 -18.28 9.31 17.58
C ASN A 353 -18.53 8.65 16.21
N SER A 354 -17.50 8.07 15.58
CA SER A 354 -17.68 7.29 14.35
C SER A 354 -18.48 6.02 14.63
N THR A 355 -18.16 5.29 15.69
CA THR A 355 -18.91 4.11 16.13
C THR A 355 -20.37 4.45 16.46
N ARG A 356 -20.61 5.58 17.14
CA ARG A 356 -21.98 6.09 17.37
C ARG A 356 -22.68 6.46 16.08
N TYR A 357 -22.00 7.07 15.12
CA TYR A 357 -22.59 7.37 13.81
C TYR A 357 -23.06 6.09 13.08
N PHE A 358 -22.26 5.03 13.07
CA PHE A 358 -22.63 3.77 12.46
C PHE A 358 -23.82 3.09 13.13
N THR A 359 -23.84 3.08 14.46
CA THR A 359 -24.85 2.36 15.26
C THR A 359 -26.16 3.14 15.42
N GLU A 360 -26.09 4.46 15.61
CA GLU A 360 -27.26 5.28 15.94
C GLU A 360 -27.83 6.07 14.75
N LYS A 361 -26.99 6.46 13.77
CA LYS A 361 -27.42 7.32 12.65
C LYS A 361 -27.65 6.54 11.36
N LEU A 362 -26.71 5.69 10.97
CA LEU A 362 -26.87 4.88 9.76
C LEU A 362 -27.81 3.70 9.98
N VAL A 363 -27.94 3.23 11.24
CA VAL A 363 -28.75 2.09 11.65
C VAL A 363 -28.50 0.91 10.70
N LEU A 364 -27.29 0.37 10.75
CA LEU A 364 -26.98 -0.89 10.09
C LEU A 364 -27.82 -1.97 10.77
N ASN A 365 -29.01 -2.25 10.23
CA ASN A 365 -29.86 -3.32 10.72
C ASN A 365 -29.14 -4.66 10.51
N GLU A 366 -29.12 -5.50 11.54
CA GLU A 366 -28.54 -6.85 11.54
C GLU A 366 -29.06 -7.75 10.42
#